data_AF-A0A523PW16-F1
#
_entry.id   AF-A0A523PW16-F1
#
_cell.length_a   1.000
_cell.length_b   1.000
_cell.length_c   1.000
_cell.angle_alpha   90.00
_cell.angle_beta   90.00
_cell.angle_gamma   90.00
#
_symmetry.space_group_name_H-M   'P 1'
#
loop_
_entity.id
_entity.type
_entity.pdbx_description
1 polymer ?
#
loop_
_entity_poly.entity_id
_entity_poly.type
_entity_poly.pdbx_seq_one_letter_code
_entity_poly.pdbx_strand_id
1 'polypeptide(L)'
;KETITGRFSDIFSWMYLGTAVLRRFEAEGRREADLPFFHWSMQHALGRIQAGFDGLFGNFDVPVLGALLRGPVALWSRLNPISTGPSDALGHRVAAALQVPGETRDALTSGIHIPTDEQEALGRLERAFRLCYDAEAVATKIKAAVRAKTLPKKRPAELIDEALKANVITALEAELVTKAEAAREDAIQVDAFTLEEYMRSAVLEDGPEPGRRSPGPTALSSA
;
A
#
# COMPACT_ATOMS: atom_id res chain seq x y z
N LYS A 1 22.31 -4.07 -25.90
CA LYS A 1 23.34 -3.95 -24.82
C LYS A 1 22.77 -3.22 -23.60
N GLU A 2 22.10 -2.07 -23.75
CA GLU A 2 21.48 -1.33 -22.65
C GLU A 2 20.47 -2.14 -21.82
N THR A 3 19.63 -2.95 -22.46
CA THR A 3 18.63 -3.79 -21.77
C THR A 3 19.25 -4.93 -20.94
N ILE A 4 20.44 -5.41 -21.30
CA ILE A 4 21.16 -6.45 -20.54
C ILE A 4 21.77 -5.84 -19.27
N THR A 5 22.39 -4.66 -19.41
CA THR A 5 22.92 -3.90 -18.27
C THR A 5 21.82 -3.56 -17.28
N GLY A 6 20.64 -3.12 -17.74
CA GLY A 6 19.49 -2.86 -16.87
C GLY A 6 19.06 -4.09 -16.05
N ARG A 7 19.01 -5.28 -16.68
CA ARG A 7 18.65 -6.53 -15.98
C ARG A 7 19.69 -6.93 -14.93
N PHE A 8 20.98 -6.73 -15.20
CA PHE A 8 22.02 -6.94 -14.19
C PHE A 8 21.86 -5.96 -13.02
N SER A 9 21.61 -4.68 -13.29
CA SER A 9 21.34 -3.68 -12.26
C SER A 9 20.15 -4.07 -11.38
N ASP A 10 19.07 -4.58 -11.97
CA ASP A 10 17.92 -5.09 -11.21
C ASP A 10 18.29 -6.26 -10.30
N ILE A 11 19.03 -7.25 -10.82
CA ILE A 11 19.50 -8.40 -10.02
C ILE A 11 20.33 -7.93 -8.82
N PHE A 12 21.31 -7.06 -9.07
CA PHE A 12 22.17 -6.54 -7.99
C PHE A 12 21.38 -5.71 -6.98
N SER A 13 20.41 -4.92 -7.43
CA SER A 13 19.52 -4.16 -6.55
C SER A 13 18.74 -5.07 -5.62
N TRP A 14 18.18 -6.17 -6.14
CA TRP A 14 17.45 -7.14 -5.32
C TRP A 14 18.35 -7.97 -4.41
N MET A 15 19.57 -8.29 -4.82
CA MET A 15 20.57 -8.92 -3.94
C MET A 15 20.94 -8.00 -2.78
N TYR A 16 21.12 -6.70 -3.05
CA TYR A 16 21.37 -5.71 -2.01
C TYR A 16 20.19 -5.61 -1.04
N LEU A 17 18.95 -5.48 -1.56
CA LEU A 17 17.75 -5.43 -0.72
C LEU A 17 17.57 -6.69 0.13
N GLY A 18 17.76 -7.88 -0.44
CA GLY A 18 17.70 -9.14 0.32
C GLY A 18 18.76 -9.20 1.42
N THR A 19 19.97 -8.72 1.14
CA THR A 19 21.06 -8.64 2.14
C THR A 19 20.72 -7.62 3.24
N ALA A 20 20.14 -6.48 2.88
CA ALA A 20 19.70 -5.46 3.84
C ALA A 20 18.59 -6.00 4.75
N VAL A 21 17.63 -6.77 4.22
CA VAL A 21 16.59 -7.45 5.01
C VAL A 21 17.21 -8.42 6.02
N LEU A 22 18.16 -9.26 5.60
CA LEU A 22 18.90 -10.17 6.49
C LEU A 22 19.64 -9.40 7.60
N ARG A 23 20.38 -8.35 7.23
CA ARG A 23 21.13 -7.52 8.17
C ARG A 23 20.21 -6.83 9.17
N ARG A 24 19.08 -6.29 8.71
CA ARG A 24 18.09 -5.63 9.57
C ARG A 24 17.46 -6.62 10.54
N PHE A 25 17.00 -7.78 10.06
CA PHE A 25 16.41 -8.81 10.91
C PHE A 25 17.38 -9.32 11.98
N GLU A 26 18.67 -9.42 11.63
CA GLU A 26 19.72 -9.78 12.58
C GLU A 26 20.00 -8.65 13.59
N ALA A 27 20.09 -7.40 13.14
CA ALA A 27 20.33 -6.24 13.99
C ALA A 27 19.18 -5.96 14.98
N GLU A 28 17.95 -6.27 14.60
CA GLU A 28 16.76 -6.14 15.45
C GLU A 28 16.55 -7.35 16.38
N GLY A 29 17.50 -8.30 16.42
CA GLY A 29 17.49 -9.41 17.39
C GLY A 29 16.66 -10.62 16.97
N ARG A 30 16.35 -10.77 15.68
CA ARG A 30 15.63 -11.93 15.11
C ARG A 30 14.28 -12.18 15.77
N ARG A 31 13.51 -11.10 16.02
CA ARG A 31 12.22 -11.16 16.70
C ARG A 31 11.26 -12.09 15.97
N GLU A 32 10.59 -12.98 16.71
CA GLU A 32 9.64 -13.92 16.11
C GLU A 32 8.45 -13.21 15.44
N ALA A 33 8.04 -12.08 16.00
CA ALA A 33 6.97 -11.24 15.44
C ALA A 33 7.28 -10.73 14.02
N ASP A 34 8.56 -10.59 13.66
CA ASP A 34 8.98 -10.09 12.35
C ASP A 34 9.18 -11.21 11.31
N LEU A 35 9.15 -12.48 11.73
CA LEU A 35 9.38 -13.62 10.83
C LEU A 35 8.48 -13.63 9.59
N PRO A 36 7.17 -13.30 9.68
CA PRO A 36 6.32 -13.23 8.48
C PRO A 36 6.84 -12.19 7.47
N PHE A 37 7.25 -11.02 7.95
CA PHE A 37 7.80 -9.94 7.11
C PHE A 37 9.13 -10.34 6.51
N PHE A 38 10.04 -10.88 7.33
CA PHE A 38 11.33 -11.37 6.90
C PHE A 38 11.21 -12.43 5.80
N HIS A 39 10.42 -13.48 6.04
CA HIS A 39 10.24 -14.56 5.06
C HIS A 39 9.59 -14.06 3.78
N TRP A 40 8.58 -13.18 3.89
CA TRP A 40 7.92 -12.62 2.72
C TRP A 40 8.89 -11.80 1.88
N SER A 41 9.64 -10.89 2.52
CA SER A 41 10.62 -10.03 1.86
C SER A 41 11.75 -10.84 1.21
N MET A 42 12.26 -11.87 1.88
CA MET A 42 13.31 -12.73 1.32
C MET A 42 12.79 -13.56 0.13
N GLN A 43 11.62 -14.19 0.26
CA GLN A 43 11.03 -14.96 -0.84
C GLN A 43 10.73 -14.07 -2.05
N HIS A 44 10.27 -12.84 -1.81
CA HIS A 44 10.07 -11.84 -2.85
C HIS A 44 11.38 -11.43 -3.51
N ALA A 45 12.40 -11.04 -2.74
CA ALA A 45 13.70 -10.65 -3.27
C ALA A 45 14.34 -11.76 -4.11
N LEU A 46 14.34 -13.00 -3.62
CA LEU A 46 14.84 -14.16 -4.35
C LEU A 46 14.04 -14.42 -5.63
N GLY A 47 12.72 -14.24 -5.60
CA GLY A 47 11.87 -14.37 -6.79
C GLY A 47 12.17 -13.29 -7.84
N ARG A 48 12.47 -12.06 -7.40
CA ARG A 48 12.88 -10.96 -8.29
C ARG A 48 14.27 -11.20 -8.90
N ILE A 49 15.21 -11.76 -8.12
CA ILE A 49 16.52 -12.19 -8.60
C ILE A 49 16.37 -13.27 -9.67
N GLN A 50 15.57 -14.30 -9.40
CA GLN A 50 15.25 -15.38 -10.34
C GLN A 50 14.68 -14.83 -11.66
N ALA A 51 13.67 -13.94 -11.58
CA ALA A 51 13.08 -13.31 -12.76
C ALA A 51 14.11 -12.47 -13.55
N GLY A 52 15.03 -11.81 -12.85
CA GLY A 52 16.15 -11.10 -13.47
C GLY A 52 17.06 -12.02 -14.28
N PHE A 53 17.47 -13.15 -13.68
CA PHE A 53 18.30 -14.17 -14.34
C PHE A 53 17.58 -14.84 -15.51
N ASP A 54 16.32 -15.22 -15.36
CA ASP A 54 15.54 -15.81 -16.47
C ASP A 54 15.40 -14.82 -17.64
N GLY A 55 15.22 -13.54 -17.33
CA GLY A 55 15.23 -12.47 -18.32
C GLY A 55 16.60 -12.28 -18.99
N LEU A 56 17.69 -12.44 -18.25
CA LEU A 56 19.06 -12.40 -18.79
C LEU A 56 19.31 -13.57 -19.74
N PHE A 57 18.99 -14.80 -19.32
CA PHE A 57 19.20 -16.01 -20.12
C PHE A 57 18.41 -15.99 -21.42
N GLY A 58 17.15 -15.53 -21.39
CA GLY A 58 16.32 -15.42 -22.59
C GLY A 58 16.85 -14.42 -23.64
N ASN A 59 17.55 -13.37 -23.21
CA ASN A 59 17.95 -12.26 -24.07
C ASN A 59 19.46 -12.20 -24.37
N PHE A 60 20.22 -13.23 -24.01
CA PHE A 60 21.68 -13.23 -24.19
C PHE A 60 22.11 -13.52 -25.64
N ASP A 61 22.68 -12.53 -26.31
CA ASP A 61 22.91 -12.54 -27.77
C ASP A 61 24.38 -12.73 -28.17
N VAL A 62 24.99 -13.80 -27.64
CA VAL A 62 26.36 -14.22 -28.02
C VAL A 62 26.28 -15.55 -28.77
N PRO A 63 26.94 -15.73 -29.93
CA PRO A 63 26.94 -17.01 -30.64
C PRO A 63 27.43 -18.15 -29.74
N VAL A 64 26.78 -19.33 -29.81
CA VAL A 64 27.02 -20.51 -28.94
C VAL A 64 26.63 -20.31 -27.48
N LEU A 65 27.17 -19.29 -26.80
CA LEU A 65 26.88 -19.02 -25.39
C LEU A 65 25.42 -18.61 -25.16
N GLY A 66 24.85 -17.83 -26.06
CA GLY A 66 23.43 -17.46 -26.05
C GLY A 66 22.51 -18.66 -26.28
N ALA A 67 22.90 -19.61 -27.15
CA ALA A 67 22.12 -20.84 -27.35
C ALA A 67 22.17 -21.75 -26.11
N LEU A 68 23.33 -21.83 -25.45
CA LEU A 68 23.49 -22.57 -24.18
C LEU A 68 22.65 -21.94 -23.06
N LEU A 69 22.67 -20.60 -22.95
CA LEU A 69 21.94 -19.88 -21.91
C LEU A 69 20.41 -19.92 -22.14
N ARG A 70 19.95 -19.72 -23.39
CA ARG A 70 18.52 -19.77 -23.75
C ARG A 70 17.93 -21.18 -23.71
N GLY A 71 18.75 -22.21 -23.88
CA GLY A 71 18.32 -23.60 -23.92
C GLY A 71 18.49 -24.32 -22.57
N PRO A 72 19.52 -25.16 -22.41
CA PRO A 72 19.67 -26.03 -21.24
C PRO A 72 19.76 -25.27 -19.91
N VAL A 73 20.42 -24.11 -19.88
CA VAL A 73 20.56 -23.33 -18.62
C VAL A 73 19.23 -22.70 -18.22
N ALA A 74 18.51 -22.06 -19.15
CA ALA A 74 17.19 -21.52 -18.87
C ALA A 74 16.18 -22.63 -18.46
N LEU A 75 16.27 -23.81 -19.08
CA LEU A 75 15.43 -24.95 -18.69
C LEU A 75 15.77 -25.42 -17.27
N TRP A 76 17.06 -25.58 -16.94
CA TRP A 76 17.49 -25.97 -15.61
C TRP A 76 17.10 -24.93 -14.54
N SER A 77 17.27 -23.63 -14.84
CA SER A 77 16.84 -22.51 -13.99
C SER A 77 15.35 -22.59 -13.64
N ARG A 78 14.50 -22.92 -14.63
CA ARG A 78 13.05 -23.07 -14.44
C ARG A 78 12.65 -24.32 -13.66
N LEU A 79 13.42 -25.41 -13.80
CA LEU A 79 13.19 -26.65 -13.07
C LEU A 79 13.68 -26.59 -11.62
N ASN A 80 14.62 -25.69 -11.32
CA ASN A 80 15.21 -25.51 -10.00
C ASN A 80 15.26 -24.01 -9.63
N PRO A 81 14.09 -23.37 -9.43
CA PRO A 81 14.04 -21.95 -9.13
C PRO A 81 14.58 -21.65 -7.73
N ILE A 82 15.29 -20.53 -7.59
CA ILE A 82 15.81 -20.06 -6.29
C ILE A 82 14.66 -19.71 -5.32
N SER A 83 13.53 -19.25 -5.86
CA SER A 83 12.31 -18.96 -5.10
C SER A 83 11.09 -19.04 -6.01
N THR A 84 9.98 -19.53 -5.47
CA THR A 84 8.66 -19.50 -6.09
C THR A 84 7.87 -18.22 -5.77
N GLY A 85 8.52 -17.27 -5.07
CA GLY A 85 7.85 -16.10 -4.50
C GLY A 85 7.11 -16.43 -3.19
N PRO A 86 6.60 -15.39 -2.51
CA PRO A 86 5.83 -15.55 -1.29
C PRO A 86 4.49 -16.24 -1.55
N SER A 87 4.10 -17.16 -0.67
CA SER A 87 2.78 -17.80 -0.75
C SER A 87 1.66 -16.87 -0.29
N ASP A 88 0.44 -17.10 -0.77
CA ASP A 88 -0.74 -16.34 -0.35
C ASP A 88 -0.97 -16.43 1.16
N ALA A 89 -0.74 -17.61 1.75
CA ALA A 89 -0.84 -17.81 3.20
C ALA A 89 0.14 -16.92 3.97
N LEU A 90 1.37 -16.76 3.46
CA LEU A 90 2.36 -15.85 4.04
C LEU A 90 1.97 -14.39 3.85
N GLY A 91 1.46 -14.04 2.66
CA GLY A 91 0.89 -12.70 2.40
C GLY A 91 -0.25 -12.34 3.35
N HIS A 92 -1.16 -13.27 3.62
CA HIS A 92 -2.25 -13.09 4.60
C HIS A 92 -1.72 -12.87 6.02
N ARG A 93 -0.66 -13.57 6.43
CA ARG A 93 -0.04 -13.37 7.75
C ARG A 93 0.57 -11.97 7.88
N VAL A 94 1.28 -11.51 6.85
CA VAL A 94 1.85 -10.15 6.81
C VAL A 94 0.74 -9.11 6.85
N ALA A 95 -0.30 -9.25 6.02
CA ALA A 95 -1.43 -8.34 5.97
C ALA A 95 -2.20 -8.29 7.30
N ALA A 96 -2.40 -9.44 7.95
CA ALA A 96 -3.04 -9.50 9.26
C ALA A 96 -2.19 -8.80 10.33
N ALA A 97 -0.86 -9.01 10.33
CA ALA A 97 0.04 -8.36 11.27
C ALA A 97 0.05 -6.82 11.11
N LEU A 98 -0.04 -6.31 9.88
CA LEU A 98 -0.12 -4.86 9.62
C LEU A 98 -1.44 -4.21 10.06
N GLN A 99 -2.52 -4.99 10.16
CA GLN A 99 -3.84 -4.51 10.59
C GLN A 99 -4.00 -4.46 12.12
N VAL A 100 -3.00 -4.91 12.86
CA VAL A 100 -3.00 -4.92 14.33
C VAL A 100 -2.15 -3.74 14.82
N PRO A 101 -2.71 -2.81 15.61
CA PRO A 101 -1.92 -1.82 16.33
C PRO A 101 -0.92 -2.51 17.27
N GLY A 102 0.31 -2.01 17.31
CA GLY A 102 1.32 -2.52 18.24
C GLY A 102 2.75 -2.38 17.73
N GLU A 103 3.68 -2.91 18.53
CA GLU A 103 5.13 -2.71 18.37
C GLU A 103 5.65 -3.07 16.97
N THR A 104 5.16 -4.15 16.36
CA THR A 104 5.59 -4.58 15.03
C THR A 104 5.24 -3.54 13.95
N ARG A 105 4.03 -2.97 14.00
CA ARG A 105 3.61 -1.90 13.08
C ARG A 105 4.36 -0.61 13.37
N ASP A 106 4.48 -0.25 14.65
CA ASP A 106 5.16 0.97 15.09
C ASP A 106 6.65 0.95 14.73
N ALA A 107 7.28 -0.23 14.76
CA ALA A 107 8.66 -0.41 14.30
C ALA A 107 8.80 -0.15 12.78
N LEU A 108 7.81 -0.53 11.97
CA LEU A 108 7.80 -0.27 10.52
C LEU A 108 7.61 1.21 10.21
N THR A 109 6.86 1.93 11.04
CA THR A 109 6.65 3.38 10.90
C THR A 109 7.66 4.21 11.70
N SER A 110 8.68 3.58 12.30
CA SER A 110 9.71 4.28 13.04
C SER A 110 10.42 5.34 12.17
N GLY A 111 10.48 6.57 12.67
CA GLY A 111 11.02 7.72 11.93
C GLY A 111 10.02 8.45 11.04
N ILE A 112 8.77 7.99 10.94
CA ILE A 112 7.68 8.74 10.31
C ILE A 112 6.95 9.55 11.41
N HIS A 113 6.75 10.84 11.17
CA HIS A 113 5.91 11.66 12.04
C HIS A 113 4.44 11.31 11.83
N ILE A 114 3.79 10.80 12.87
CA ILE A 114 2.34 10.55 12.88
C ILE A 114 1.71 11.67 13.73
N PRO A 115 0.97 12.61 13.10
CA PRO A 115 0.38 13.73 13.82
C PRO A 115 -0.72 13.23 14.75
N THR A 116 -0.83 13.88 15.91
CA THR A 116 -1.94 13.65 16.85
C THR A 116 -3.17 14.47 16.52
N ASP A 117 -3.04 15.46 15.63
CA ASP A 117 -4.16 16.29 15.20
C ASP A 117 -5.09 15.48 14.28
N GLU A 118 -6.35 15.35 14.71
CA GLU A 118 -7.41 14.68 13.97
C GLU A 118 -7.88 15.48 12.75
N GLN A 119 -7.37 16.70 12.51
CA GLN A 119 -7.65 17.47 11.30
C GLN A 119 -6.61 17.20 10.20
N GLU A 120 -5.44 16.67 10.54
CA GLU A 120 -4.42 16.31 9.57
C GLU A 120 -4.76 14.96 8.90
N ALA A 121 -4.47 14.82 7.61
CA ALA A 121 -4.85 13.63 6.84
C ALA A 121 -4.31 12.31 7.45
N LEU A 122 -3.05 12.30 7.89
CA LEU A 122 -2.46 11.12 8.51
C LEU A 122 -3.01 10.86 9.92
N GLY A 123 -3.35 11.91 10.68
CA GLY A 123 -3.96 11.81 12.00
C GLY A 123 -5.39 11.28 11.92
N ARG A 124 -6.18 11.74 10.95
CA ARG A 124 -7.50 11.17 10.60
C ARG A 124 -7.42 9.68 10.32
N LEU A 125 -6.46 9.29 9.47
CA LEU A 125 -6.28 7.88 9.10
C LEU A 125 -5.89 7.01 10.31
N GLU A 126 -4.93 7.46 11.13
CA GLU A 126 -4.50 6.72 12.32
C GLU A 126 -5.63 6.60 13.36
N ARG A 127 -6.41 7.67 13.55
CA ARG A 127 -7.60 7.64 14.42
C ARG A 127 -8.62 6.64 13.93
N ALA A 128 -8.97 6.70 12.64
CA ALA A 128 -9.92 5.78 12.03
C ALA A 128 -9.45 4.33 12.15
N PHE A 129 -8.16 4.07 11.92
CA PHE A 129 -7.54 2.75 12.07
C PHE A 129 -7.72 2.20 13.49
N ARG A 130 -7.37 2.98 14.53
CA ARG A 130 -7.51 2.56 15.94
C ARG A 130 -8.95 2.30 16.33
N LEU A 131 -9.86 3.21 16.00
CA LEU A 131 -11.28 3.05 16.30
C LEU A 131 -11.88 1.82 15.60
N CYS A 132 -11.50 1.57 14.35
CA CYS A 132 -11.94 0.37 13.63
C CYS A 132 -11.39 -0.92 14.25
N TYR A 133 -10.14 -0.91 14.69
CA TYR A 133 -9.54 -2.05 15.40
C TYR A 133 -10.28 -2.35 16.70
N ASP A 134 -10.53 -1.34 17.53
CA ASP A 134 -11.25 -1.49 18.81
C ASP A 134 -12.71 -1.95 18.59
N ALA A 135 -13.34 -1.48 17.51
CA ALA A 135 -14.70 -1.85 17.14
C ALA A 135 -14.82 -3.25 16.51
N GLU A 136 -13.75 -3.90 16.04
CA GLU A 136 -13.82 -5.18 15.31
C GLU A 136 -14.39 -6.30 16.18
N ALA A 137 -14.10 -6.30 17.48
CA ALA A 137 -14.65 -7.26 18.43
C ALA A 137 -16.19 -7.14 18.51
N VAL A 138 -16.71 -5.91 18.52
CA VAL A 138 -18.16 -5.63 18.52
C VAL A 138 -18.77 -5.99 17.17
N ALA A 139 -18.13 -5.61 16.07
CA ALA A 139 -18.58 -5.97 14.73
C ALA A 139 -18.66 -7.49 14.54
N THR A 140 -17.73 -8.25 15.14
CA THR A 140 -17.74 -9.72 15.14
C THR A 140 -18.92 -10.29 15.92
N LYS A 141 -19.30 -9.70 17.07
CA LYS A 141 -20.52 -10.09 17.81
C LYS A 141 -21.78 -9.88 16.96
N ILE A 142 -21.90 -8.73 16.29
CA ILE A 142 -23.03 -8.44 15.39
C ILE A 142 -23.06 -9.44 14.23
N LYS A 143 -21.92 -9.71 13.58
CA LYS A 143 -21.80 -10.73 12.51
C LYS A 143 -22.24 -12.12 13.01
N ALA A 144 -21.87 -12.49 14.24
CA ALA A 144 -22.28 -13.76 14.84
C ALA A 144 -23.80 -13.82 15.09
N ALA A 145 -24.41 -12.74 15.59
CA ALA A 145 -25.87 -12.66 15.79
C ALA A 145 -26.66 -12.72 14.48
N VAL A 146 -26.12 -12.15 13.39
CA VAL A 146 -26.69 -12.32 12.04
C VAL A 146 -26.62 -13.79 11.58
N ARG A 147 -25.49 -14.47 11.81
CA ARG A 147 -25.34 -15.90 11.50
C ARG A 147 -26.29 -16.77 12.33
N ALA A 148 -26.52 -16.40 13.59
CA ALA A 148 -27.47 -17.05 14.48
C ALA A 148 -28.95 -16.75 14.15
N LYS A 149 -29.22 -15.92 13.12
CA LYS A 149 -30.55 -15.45 12.71
C LYS A 149 -31.28 -14.64 13.80
N THR A 150 -30.57 -14.13 14.79
CA THR A 150 -31.10 -13.21 15.81
C THR A 150 -31.29 -11.81 15.24
N LEU A 151 -30.44 -11.42 14.27
CA LEU A 151 -30.52 -10.16 13.53
C LEU A 151 -30.75 -10.42 12.03
N PRO A 152 -31.40 -9.51 11.30
CA PRO A 152 -31.58 -9.64 9.87
C PRO A 152 -30.25 -9.52 9.12
N LYS A 153 -30.21 -10.07 7.91
CA LYS A 153 -29.02 -10.07 7.06
C LYS A 153 -28.81 -8.72 6.39
N LYS A 154 -28.22 -7.77 7.12
CA LYS A 154 -27.78 -6.44 6.65
C LYS A 154 -26.31 -6.19 6.98
N ARG A 155 -25.79 -5.03 6.55
CA ARG A 155 -24.43 -4.59 6.92
C ARG A 155 -24.35 -4.35 8.44
N PRO A 156 -23.24 -4.71 9.11
CA PRO A 156 -23.11 -4.51 10.56
C PRO A 156 -23.36 -3.07 11.03
N ALA A 157 -22.94 -2.08 10.23
CA ALA A 157 -23.16 -0.65 10.50
C ALA A 157 -24.65 -0.25 10.58
N GLU A 158 -25.50 -0.90 9.80
CA GLU A 158 -26.95 -0.62 9.77
C GLU A 158 -27.70 -1.36 10.88
N LEU A 159 -27.03 -2.29 11.58
CA LEU A 159 -27.64 -3.16 12.59
C LEU A 159 -27.37 -2.71 14.02
N ILE A 160 -26.68 -1.59 14.24
CA ILE A 160 -26.29 -1.14 15.58
C ILE A 160 -27.52 -0.96 16.49
N ASP A 161 -28.55 -0.26 16.00
CA ASP A 161 -29.79 -0.04 16.76
C ASP A 161 -30.58 -1.32 17.01
N GLU A 162 -30.62 -2.21 16.01
CA GLU A 162 -31.30 -3.51 16.12
C GLU A 162 -30.56 -4.43 17.09
N ALA A 163 -29.23 -4.42 17.08
CA ALA A 163 -28.39 -5.18 18.00
C ALA A 163 -28.48 -4.67 19.44
N LEU A 164 -28.62 -3.36 19.64
CA LEU A 164 -28.86 -2.77 20.97
C LEU A 164 -30.23 -3.21 21.51
N LYS A 165 -31.29 -3.13 20.69
CA LYS A 165 -32.64 -3.58 21.07
C LYS A 165 -32.70 -5.08 21.38
N ALA A 166 -31.93 -5.88 20.65
CA ALA A 166 -31.80 -7.32 20.86
C ALA A 166 -30.85 -7.69 22.02
N ASN A 167 -30.28 -6.72 22.74
CA ASN A 167 -29.28 -6.91 23.81
C ASN A 167 -28.05 -7.74 23.38
N VAL A 168 -27.69 -7.68 22.09
CA VAL A 168 -26.48 -8.34 21.55
C VAL A 168 -25.23 -7.55 21.90
N ILE A 169 -25.36 -6.22 22.00
CA ILE A 169 -24.30 -5.27 22.33
C ILE A 169 -24.80 -4.28 23.41
N THR A 170 -23.86 -3.69 24.13
CA THR A 170 -24.11 -2.63 25.12
C THR A 170 -24.16 -1.24 24.49
N ALA A 171 -24.68 -0.25 25.22
CA ALA A 171 -24.71 1.15 24.75
C ALA A 171 -23.30 1.71 24.47
N LEU A 172 -22.30 1.34 25.29
CA LEU A 172 -20.91 1.74 25.09
C LEU A 172 -20.31 1.12 23.81
N GLU A 173 -20.62 -0.15 23.55
CA GLU A 173 -20.18 -0.83 22.32
C GLU A 173 -20.86 -0.25 21.07
N ALA A 174 -22.14 0.12 21.16
CA ALA A 174 -22.83 0.80 20.08
C ALA A 174 -22.19 2.15 19.76
N GLU A 175 -21.89 2.96 20.77
CA GLU A 175 -21.21 4.25 20.61
C GLU A 175 -19.82 4.09 19.97
N LEU A 176 -19.05 3.07 20.38
CA LEU A 176 -17.74 2.77 19.80
C LEU A 176 -17.83 2.46 18.30
N VAL A 177 -18.77 1.59 17.90
CA VAL A 177 -18.96 1.25 16.49
C VAL A 177 -19.42 2.48 15.72
N THR A 178 -20.36 3.27 16.22
CA THR A 178 -20.81 4.50 15.54
C THR A 178 -19.67 5.49 15.34
N LYS A 179 -18.81 5.68 16.34
CA LYS A 179 -17.60 6.53 16.21
C LYS A 179 -16.62 5.98 15.18
N ALA A 180 -16.39 4.67 15.18
CA ALA A 180 -15.51 4.02 14.22
C ALA A 180 -16.02 4.14 12.78
N GLU A 181 -17.34 3.97 12.57
CA GLU A 181 -18.00 4.15 11.28
C GLU A 181 -17.85 5.59 10.78
N ALA A 182 -18.12 6.58 11.64
CA ALA A 182 -17.98 7.99 11.30
C ALA A 182 -16.52 8.37 10.95
N ALA A 183 -15.55 7.92 11.74
CA ALA A 183 -14.14 8.16 11.47
C ALA A 183 -13.66 7.45 10.20
N ARG A 184 -14.18 6.26 9.91
CA ARG A 184 -13.87 5.53 8.68
C ARG A 184 -14.42 6.24 7.45
N GLU A 185 -15.66 6.72 7.52
CA GLU A 185 -16.27 7.48 6.43
C GLU A 185 -15.44 8.73 6.15
N ASP A 186 -15.14 9.53 7.18
CA ASP A 186 -14.32 10.73 7.10
C ASP A 186 -12.92 10.47 6.50
N ALA A 187 -12.28 9.35 6.86
CA ALA A 187 -10.97 8.98 6.30
C ALA A 187 -11.02 8.48 4.85
N ILE A 188 -12.17 7.96 4.38
CA ILE A 188 -12.34 7.45 3.01
C ILE A 188 -12.84 8.55 2.06
N GLN A 189 -13.49 9.60 2.58
CA GLN A 189 -13.87 10.75 1.77
C GLN A 189 -12.63 11.34 1.09
N VAL A 190 -12.61 11.26 -0.24
CA VAL A 190 -11.67 11.98 -1.08
C VAL A 190 -12.38 13.26 -1.52
N ASP A 191 -11.64 14.38 -1.61
CA ASP A 191 -12.18 15.64 -2.11
C ASP A 191 -12.96 15.39 -3.41
N ALA A 192 -14.28 15.54 -3.34
CA ALA A 192 -15.17 15.39 -4.46
C ALA A 192 -15.19 16.72 -5.22
N PHE A 193 -14.25 16.89 -6.14
CA PHE A 193 -14.23 18.06 -7.00
C PHE A 193 -15.42 18.02 -7.95
N THR A 194 -16.17 19.11 -8.01
CA THR A 194 -17.14 19.32 -9.08
C THR A 194 -16.40 19.41 -10.43
N LEU A 195 -17.08 19.08 -11.54
CA LEU A 195 -16.48 19.22 -12.87
C LEU A 195 -15.99 20.66 -13.12
N GLU A 196 -16.70 21.64 -12.58
CA GLU A 196 -16.36 23.06 -12.68
C GLU A 196 -15.11 23.45 -11.87
N GLU A 197 -14.90 22.87 -10.67
CA GLU A 197 -13.67 23.07 -9.89
C GLU A 197 -12.45 22.36 -10.51
N TYR A 198 -12.67 21.17 -11.07
CA TYR A 198 -11.63 20.46 -11.82
C TYR A 198 -11.22 21.22 -13.08
N MET A 199 -12.18 21.76 -13.85
CA MET A 199 -11.89 22.58 -15.03
C MET A 199 -11.18 23.90 -14.67
N ARG A 200 -11.49 24.50 -13.51
CA ARG A 200 -10.83 25.73 -13.05
C ARG A 200 -9.37 25.52 -12.63
N SER A 201 -9.03 24.34 -12.10
CA SER A 201 -7.66 23.98 -11.72
C SER A 201 -6.84 23.41 -12.89
N ALA A 202 -7.49 22.79 -13.88
CA ALA A 202 -6.84 22.26 -15.07
C ALA A 202 -6.49 23.34 -16.13
N VAL A 203 -7.20 24.48 -16.12
CA VAL A 203 -7.02 25.57 -17.10
C VAL A 203 -6.43 26.81 -16.42
N LEU A 204 -5.20 26.72 -15.95
CA LEU A 204 -4.34 27.90 -15.71
C LEU A 204 -2.91 27.60 -16.15
N GLU A 205 -2.69 27.70 -17.46
CA GLU A 205 -1.59 28.47 -18.07
C GLU A 205 -1.92 28.64 -19.57
N ASP A 206 -2.83 29.57 -19.87
CA ASP A 206 -2.77 30.26 -21.17
C ASP A 206 -1.48 31.08 -21.15
N GLY A 207 -0.42 30.53 -21.77
CA GLY A 207 0.73 31.33 -22.19
C GLY A 207 0.25 32.51 -23.05
N PRO A 208 1.01 33.61 -23.11
CA PRO A 208 0.53 34.85 -23.72
C PRO A 208 0.14 34.61 -25.19
N GLU A 209 -1.11 34.91 -25.54
CA GLU A 209 -1.60 34.84 -26.93
C GLU A 209 -0.70 35.65 -27.88
N PRO A 210 -0.23 35.07 -29.00
CA PRO A 210 0.55 35.79 -29.98
C PRO A 210 -0.41 36.60 -30.86
N GLY A 211 -0.69 37.87 -30.52
CA GLY A 211 -1.47 38.66 -31.48
C GLY A 211 -2.04 40.03 -31.13
N ARG A 212 -1.90 40.56 -29.91
CA ARG A 212 -2.34 41.94 -29.63
C ARG A 212 -1.15 42.89 -29.46
N ARG A 213 -0.78 43.57 -30.55
CA ARG A 213 0.06 44.77 -30.49
C ARG A 213 -0.70 45.85 -29.69
N SER A 214 -0.23 46.15 -28.48
CA SER A 214 -0.63 47.38 -27.78
C SER A 214 -0.16 48.61 -28.58
N PRO A 215 -0.95 49.68 -28.68
CA PRO A 215 -0.51 50.92 -29.29
C PRO A 215 0.58 51.55 -28.39
N GLY A 216 1.73 51.87 -28.98
CA GLY A 216 2.84 52.51 -28.27
C GLY A 216 2.48 53.91 -27.75
N PRO A 217 3.21 54.42 -26.74
CA PRO A 217 2.91 55.71 -26.15
C PRO A 217 3.25 56.84 -27.14
N THR A 218 2.24 57.65 -27.46
CA THR A 218 2.40 58.92 -28.20
C THR A 218 3.29 59.85 -27.38
N ALA A 219 4.47 60.16 -27.91
CA ALA A 219 5.35 61.18 -27.35
C ALA A 219 4.73 62.57 -27.56
N LEU A 220 4.40 63.26 -26.47
CA LEU A 220 4.18 64.70 -26.46
C LEU A 220 5.56 65.38 -26.41
N SER A 221 5.99 65.92 -27.55
CA SER A 221 7.12 66.86 -27.63
C SER A 221 6.57 68.28 -27.58
N SER A 222 7.11 69.07 -26.66
CA SER A 222 7.02 70.51 -26.59
C SER A 222 7.61 71.18 -27.84
N ALA A 223 6.80 72.02 -28.52
CA ALA A 223 7.12 73.33 -29.09
C ALA A 223 5.89 73.86 -29.84
#